data_AF-A0A952HMA3-F1
#
_entry.id   AF-A0A952HMA3-F1
#
_cell.length_a   1.000
_cell.length_b   1.000
_cell.length_c   1.000
_cell.angle_alpha   90.00
_cell.angle_beta   90.00
_cell.angle_gamma   90.00
#
_symmetry.space_group_name_H-M   'P 1'
#
loop_
_entity.id
_entity.type
_entity.pdbx_description
1 polymer ?
#
loop_
_entity_poly.entity_id
_entity_poly.type
_entity_poly.pdbx_seq_one_letter_code
_entity_poly.pdbx_strand_id
1 'polypeptide(L)' 'MLTHALIGDKGRTIELGWKDGARTRFHAIWLRDNALDGGTRSAGNGQRLITIL' A
#
# COMPACT_ATOMS: atom_id res chain seq x y z
N MET A 1 -1.71 -15.84 3.51
CA MET A 1 -1.85 -15.06 4.78
C MET A 1 -0.55 -14.31 5.01
N LEU A 2 -0.63 -13.02 5.33
CA LEU A 2 0.54 -12.20 5.69
C LEU A 2 1.12 -12.68 7.01
N THR A 3 2.44 -12.81 7.11
CA THR A 3 3.13 -13.24 8.34
C THR A 3 4.01 -12.14 8.93
N HIS A 4 4.62 -11.31 8.09
CA HIS A 4 5.42 -10.17 8.54
C HIS A 4 5.41 -9.04 7.52
N ALA A 5 5.74 -7.85 8.01
CA ALA A 5 5.91 -6.63 7.24
C ALA A 5 7.18 -5.93 7.71
N LEU A 6 8.10 -5.62 6.80
CA LEU A 6 9.37 -4.96 7.10
C LEU A 6 9.46 -3.64 6.33
N ILE A 7 9.86 -2.59 7.02
CA ILE A 7 10.13 -1.28 6.40
C ILE A 7 11.53 -1.34 5.77
N GLY A 8 11.62 -0.97 4.49
CA GLY A 8 12.86 -0.95 3.71
C GLY A 8 13.14 0.43 3.12
N ASP A 9 14.33 0.56 2.52
CA ASP A 9 14.79 1.77 1.80
C ASP A 9 14.48 3.08 2.54
N LYS A 10 14.86 3.15 3.82
CA LYS A 10 14.64 4.31 4.70
C LYS A 10 13.16 4.77 4.71
N GLY A 11 12.22 3.83 4.67
CA GLY A 11 10.78 4.12 4.69
C GLY A 11 10.12 4.20 3.32
N ARG A 12 10.87 4.04 2.22
CA ARG A 12 10.33 4.14 0.86
C ARG A 12 9.67 2.86 0.37
N THR A 13 9.90 1.73 1.03
CA THR A 13 9.27 0.46 0.69
C THR A 13 8.78 -0.29 1.92
N ILE A 14 7.81 -1.17 1.70
CA ILE A 14 7.47 -2.26 2.61
C ILE A 14 7.67 -3.59 1.88
N GLU A 15 8.31 -4.55 2.56
CA GLU A 15 8.38 -5.94 2.12
C GLU A 15 7.41 -6.77 2.98
N LEU A 16 6.54 -7.51 2.30
CA LEU A 16 5.56 -8.40 2.92
C LEU A 16 6.00 -9.84 2.71
N GLY A 17 6.01 -10.61 3.79
CA GLY A 17 6.20 -12.05 3.75
C GLY A 17 4.91 -12.80 3.96
N TRP A 18 4.74 -13.88 3.19
CA TRP A 18 3.52 -14.68 3.17
C TRP A 18 3.78 -16.08 3.74
N LYS A 19 2.70 -16.73 4.22
CA LYS A 19 2.76 -18.06 4.84
C LYS A 19 3.34 -19.16 3.93
N ASP A 20 3.18 -19.01 2.61
CA ASP A 20 3.72 -19.91 1.58
C ASP A 20 5.21 -19.63 1.25
N GLY A 21 5.84 -18.67 1.93
CA GLY A 21 7.22 -18.28 1.70
C GLY A 21 7.39 -17.21 0.61
N ALA A 22 6.32 -16.81 -0.08
CA ALA A 22 6.39 -15.73 -1.05
C ALA A 22 6.77 -14.40 -0.38
N ARG A 23 7.38 -13.52 -1.17
CA ARG A 23 7.72 -12.16 -0.77
C ARG A 23 7.26 -11.16 -1.82
N THR A 24 6.66 -10.07 -1.38
CA THR A 24 6.17 -9.00 -2.27
C THR A 24 6.58 -7.64 -1.72
N ARG A 25 6.95 -6.71 -2.61
CA ARG A 25 7.40 -5.37 -2.23
C ARG A 25 6.44 -4.31 -2.79
N PHE A 26 6.17 -3.28 -1.99
CA PHE A 26 5.40 -2.11 -2.42
C PHE A 26 6.17 -0.83 -2.08
N HIS A 27 6.12 0.14 -2.98
CA HIS A 27 6.61 1.49 -2.70
C HIS A 27 5.62 2.24 -1.80
N ALA A 28 6.14 3.00 -0.83
CA ALA A 28 5.32 3.78 0.09
C ALA A 28 4.43 4.79 -0.64
N ILE A 29 4.97 5.45 -1.67
CA ILE A 29 4.19 6.40 -2.48
C ILE A 29 3.03 5.71 -3.18
N TRP A 30 3.24 4.49 -3.70
CA TRP A 30 2.18 3.73 -4.37
C TRP A 30 1.09 3.32 -3.38
N LEU A 31 1.46 2.87 -2.18
CA LEU A 31 0.49 2.52 -1.14
C LEU A 31 -0.35 3.72 -0.70
N ARG A 32 0.28 4.88 -0.50
CA ARG A 32 -0.45 6.12 -0.17
C ARG A 32 -1.41 6.50 -1.28
N ASP A 33 -0.95 6.50 -2.51
CA ASP A 33 -1.72 6.91 -3.68
C ASP A 33 -2.93 5.96 -3.90
N ASN A 34 -2.81 4.69 -3.50
CA ASN A 34 -3.86 3.66 -3.63
C ASN A 34 -4.62 3.35 -2.34
N ALA A 35 -4.52 4.19 -1.31
CA ALA A 35 -5.27 3.98 -0.07
C ALA A 35 -6.79 3.91 -0.34
N LEU A 36 -7.49 3.07 0.43
CA LEU A 36 -8.92 2.79 0.26
C LEU A 36 -9.79 3.54 1.27
N ASP A 37 -9.20 4.45 2.03
CA ASP A 37 -9.92 5.26 3.01
C ASP A 37 -10.76 6.36 2.34
N GLY A 38 -11.73 6.91 3.09
CA GLY A 38 -12.65 7.93 2.59
C GLY A 38 -12.00 9.27 2.20
N GLY A 39 -10.75 9.52 2.64
CA GLY A 39 -9.97 10.68 2.19
C GLY A 39 -9.24 10.46 0.87
N THR A 40 -9.16 9.22 0.39
CA THR A 40 -8.48 8.86 -0.86
C THR A 40 -9.44 8.37 -1.94
N ARG A 41 -10.49 7.63 -1.56
CA ARG A 41 -11.52 7.12 -2.46
C ARG A 41 -12.92 7.40 -1.95
N SER A 42 -13.80 7.87 -2.83
CA SER A 42 -15.22 8.01 -2.54
C SER A 42 -15.86 6.64 -2.31
N ALA A 43 -16.59 6.50 -1.19
CA ALA A 43 -17.30 5.27 -0.87
C ALA A 43 -18.47 4.98 -1.83
N GLY A 44 -19.06 6.01 -2.45
CA GLY A 44 -20.25 5.85 -3.31
C GLY A 44 -19.95 5.39 -4.73
N ASN A 45 -18.75 5.69 -5.25
CA ASN A 45 -18.43 5.42 -6.66
C ASN A 45 -16.97 5.00 -6.91
N GLY A 46 -16.13 4.90 -5.86
CA GLY A 46 -14.73 4.50 -5.99
C GLY A 46 -13.83 5.53 -6.67
N GLN A 47 -14.34 6.73 -6.98
CA GLN A 47 -13.55 7.82 -7.57
C GLN A 47 -12.39 8.16 -6.65
N ARG A 48 -11.21 8.33 -7.24
CA ARG A 48 -10.04 8.85 -6.54
C ARG A 48 -10.24 10.34 -6.25
N LEU A 49 -10.08 10.73 -4.99
CA LEU A 49 -10.31 12.10 -4.52
C LEU A 49 -9.04 12.96 -4.54
N ILE A 50 -7.91 12.38 -4.92
CA ILE A 50 -6.60 13.03 -4.97
C ILE A 50 -6.00 12.94 -6.38
N THR A 51 -5.15 13.90 -6.73
CA THR A 51 -4.26 13.84 -7.89
C THR A 51 -2.86 13.41 -7.45
N ILE A 52 -1.98 13.10 -8.40
CA ILE A 52 -0.58 12.79 -8.09
C ILE A 52 0.12 14.05 -7.56
N LEU A 53 1.08 13.86 -6.64
CA LEU A 53 1.99 14.90 -6.14
C LEU A 53 3.07 15.21 -7.17
#